data_AF-A0A1E7X7V2-F1
#
_entry.id   AF-A0A1E7X7V2-F1
#
_cell.length_a   1.000
_cell.length_b   1.000
_cell.length_c   1.000
_cell.angle_alpha   90.00
_cell.angle_beta   90.00
_cell.angle_gamma   90.00
#
_symmetry.space_group_name_H-M   'P 1'
#
loop_
_entity.id
_entity.type
_entity.pdbx_description
1 polymer ?
#
loop_
_entity_poly.entity_id
_entity_poly.type
_entity_poly.pdbx_seq_one_letter_code
_entity_poly.pdbx_strand_id
1 'polypeptide(L)'
;MASNMMPRLHAHHRSQRGFTLVEIIVAMVLTTIIAGTLVLFIRRPVTSYLDSAGRAEMTDVADLALRRMAREIRASLPNSTRVNNVGGVVFLEFIPTYRGGRYLSVEDNTTTGTPLSFTNGAATSFSVVGANAAMAPGGPNYIAIYNLGAGFQDADAYAASNLARVTGSAIAASLQTISFSAVPASELGGGNAVSPLANPFAVPVNAATPRPPNTSPDQRFQVVGRPVIFRCQGNATGTGTLTRSVAASFSPVPSQPATAAGVLLANNVVACNISVGTNPNRQSALVGLTLTLGRTRPDSGLETVTLVHQIHVNNTP
;
A
#
# COMPACT_ATOMS: atom_id res chain seq x y z
N MET A 1 90.22 -24.02 -57.59
CA MET A 1 89.06 -23.87 -58.49
C MET A 1 88.11 -25.04 -58.24
N ALA A 2 87.02 -24.82 -57.50
CA ALA A 2 85.83 -25.68 -57.50
C ALA A 2 84.69 -24.87 -56.86
N SER A 3 83.69 -24.54 -57.67
CA SER A 3 82.55 -23.66 -57.35
C SER A 3 81.54 -24.32 -56.41
N ASN A 4 81.09 -23.53 -55.44
CA ASN A 4 79.91 -23.78 -54.62
C ASN A 4 78.63 -23.71 -55.45
N MET A 5 77.75 -24.70 -55.29
CA MET A 5 76.40 -24.74 -55.86
C MET A 5 75.39 -24.71 -54.72
N MET A 6 74.78 -23.54 -54.48
CA MET A 6 73.65 -23.37 -53.56
C MET A 6 72.32 -23.73 -54.25
N PRO A 7 71.37 -24.38 -53.57
CA PRO A 7 70.03 -24.64 -54.10
C PRO A 7 69.15 -23.38 -54.00
N ARG A 8 68.52 -23.00 -55.10
CA ARG A 8 67.56 -21.88 -55.19
C ARG A 8 66.20 -22.29 -54.61
N LEU A 9 65.80 -21.68 -53.50
CA LEU A 9 64.41 -21.66 -53.02
C LEU A 9 63.49 -21.03 -54.08
N HIS A 10 62.49 -21.78 -54.54
CA HIS A 10 61.45 -21.27 -55.43
C HIS A 10 60.36 -20.59 -54.60
N ALA A 11 60.23 -19.27 -54.73
CA ALA A 11 59.11 -18.53 -54.19
C ALA A 11 57.86 -18.79 -55.05
N HIS A 12 56.82 -19.39 -54.48
CA HIS A 12 55.50 -19.46 -55.11
C HIS A 12 54.86 -18.06 -55.09
N HIS A 13 54.93 -17.36 -56.23
CA HIS A 13 54.08 -16.20 -56.48
C HIS A 13 52.62 -16.67 -56.54
N ARG A 14 51.85 -16.44 -55.48
CA ARG A 14 50.39 -16.49 -55.55
C ARG A 14 49.94 -15.41 -56.53
N SER A 15 49.47 -15.82 -57.69
CA SER A 15 48.80 -14.94 -58.64
C SER A 15 47.56 -14.36 -57.97
N GLN A 16 47.55 -13.05 -57.74
CA GLN A 16 46.35 -12.33 -57.32
C GLN A 16 45.36 -12.39 -58.48
N ARG A 17 44.33 -13.23 -58.35
CA ARG A 17 43.18 -13.22 -59.25
C ARG A 17 42.38 -11.95 -58.95
N GLY A 18 42.40 -10.99 -59.88
CA GLY A 18 41.56 -9.79 -59.81
C GLY A 18 40.09 -10.14 -60.01
N PHE A 19 39.22 -9.52 -59.22
CA PHE A 19 37.76 -9.64 -59.33
C PHE A 19 37.26 -8.94 -60.60
N THR A 20 36.28 -9.54 -61.29
CA THR A 20 35.61 -8.89 -62.42
C THR A 20 34.53 -7.92 -61.92
N LEU A 21 34.27 -6.84 -62.67
CA LEU A 21 33.22 -5.87 -62.34
C LEU A 21 31.85 -6.54 -62.19
N VAL A 22 31.58 -7.56 -63.02
CA VAL A 22 30.36 -8.38 -62.96
C VAL A 22 30.25 -9.13 -61.63
N GLU A 23 31.35 -9.70 -61.13
CA GLU A 23 31.37 -10.44 -59.87
C GLU A 23 31.08 -9.54 -58.66
N ILE A 24 31.57 -8.29 -58.67
CA ILE A 24 31.26 -7.30 -57.62
C ILE A 24 29.78 -6.88 -57.67
N ILE A 25 29.21 -6.64 -58.87
CA ILE A 25 27.79 -6.29 -59.00
C ILE A 25 26.89 -7.43 -58.50
N VAL A 26 27.16 -8.68 -58.91
CA VAL A 26 26.38 -9.84 -58.48
C VAL A 26 26.49 -10.03 -56.96
N ALA A 27 27.68 -9.86 -56.37
CA ALA A 27 27.86 -9.94 -54.92
C ALA A 27 27.09 -8.86 -54.16
N MET A 28 27.07 -7.60 -54.65
CA MET A 28 26.30 -6.53 -54.03
C MET A 28 24.77 -6.80 -54.11
N VAL A 29 24.29 -7.25 -55.26
CA VAL A 29 22.87 -7.58 -55.44
C VAL A 29 22.45 -8.76 -54.55
N LEU A 30 23.28 -9.81 -54.46
CA LEU A 30 22.97 -10.96 -53.61
C LEU A 30 23.02 -10.61 -52.13
N THR A 31 24.02 -9.84 -51.68
CA THR A 31 24.12 -9.43 -50.27
C THR A 31 22.95 -8.54 -49.86
N THR A 32 22.47 -7.64 -50.73
CA THR A 32 21.28 -6.81 -50.44
C THR A 32 20.00 -7.62 -50.35
N ILE A 33 19.77 -8.59 -51.25
CA ILE A 33 18.59 -9.47 -51.20
C ILE A 33 18.61 -10.31 -49.91
N ILE A 34 19.76 -10.91 -49.57
CA ILE A 34 19.91 -11.73 -48.37
C ILE A 34 19.76 -10.88 -47.11
N ALA A 35 20.42 -9.72 -47.04
CA ALA A 35 20.27 -8.81 -45.91
C ALA A 35 18.82 -8.34 -45.73
N GLY A 36 18.13 -8.00 -46.82
CA GLY A 36 16.73 -7.58 -46.79
C GLY A 36 15.78 -8.66 -46.25
N THR A 37 15.98 -9.92 -46.65
CA THR A 37 15.18 -11.05 -46.12
C THR A 37 15.48 -11.32 -44.65
N LEU A 38 16.75 -11.30 -44.23
CA LEU A 38 17.15 -11.52 -42.84
C LEU A 38 16.56 -10.48 -41.87
N VAL A 39 16.41 -9.21 -42.29
CA VAL A 39 15.79 -8.17 -41.45
C VAL A 39 14.36 -8.52 -41.04
N LEU A 40 13.55 -9.09 -41.94
CA LEU A 40 12.17 -9.48 -41.64
C LEU A 40 12.11 -10.67 -40.66
N PHE A 41 13.04 -11.61 -40.79
CA PHE A 41 13.13 -12.78 -39.91
C PHE A 41 13.67 -12.46 -38.51
N ILE A 42 14.49 -11.43 -38.36
CA ILE A 42 15.00 -11.01 -37.03
C ILE A 42 14.03 -10.07 -36.33
N ARG A 43 13.39 -9.15 -37.07
CA ARG A 43 12.51 -8.13 -36.46
C ARG A 43 11.33 -8.76 -35.73
N ARG A 44 10.65 -9.75 -36.34
CA ARG A 44 9.43 -10.37 -35.76
C ARG A 44 9.69 -11.10 -34.43
N PRO A 45 10.70 -11.99 -34.32
CA PRO A 45 11.03 -12.62 -33.03
C PRO A 45 11.48 -11.63 -31.97
N VAL A 46 12.28 -10.62 -32.34
CA VAL A 46 12.73 -9.59 -31.39
C VAL A 46 11.55 -8.78 -30.84
N THR A 47 10.64 -8.31 -31.70
CA THR A 47 9.44 -7.58 -31.23
C THR A 47 8.53 -8.46 -30.39
N SER A 48 8.35 -9.74 -30.77
CA SER A 48 7.56 -10.69 -29.98
C SER A 48 8.15 -10.95 -28.59
N TYR A 49 9.48 -11.03 -28.49
CA TYR A 49 10.17 -11.16 -27.22
C TYR A 49 9.99 -9.90 -26.34
N LEU A 50 10.16 -8.70 -26.92
CA LEU A 50 9.97 -7.43 -26.22
C LEU A 50 8.51 -7.21 -25.76
N ASP A 51 7.54 -7.69 -26.55
CA ASP A 51 6.13 -7.66 -26.17
C ASP A 51 5.83 -8.62 -25.02
N SER A 52 6.38 -9.83 -25.08
CA SER A 52 6.23 -10.81 -24.01
C SER A 52 6.87 -10.33 -22.70
N ALA A 53 8.07 -9.76 -22.78
CA ALA A 53 8.78 -9.20 -21.62
C ALA A 53 8.02 -8.04 -20.99
N GLY A 54 7.49 -7.10 -21.79
CA GLY A 54 6.73 -5.98 -21.24
C GLY A 54 5.38 -6.35 -20.64
N ARG A 55 4.70 -7.37 -21.19
CA ARG A 55 3.49 -7.93 -20.56
C ARG A 55 3.79 -8.58 -19.22
N ALA A 56 4.91 -9.31 -19.13
CA ALA A 56 5.35 -9.91 -17.89
C ALA A 56 5.63 -8.83 -16.84
N GLU A 57 6.39 -7.78 -17.19
CA GLU A 57 6.69 -6.67 -16.29
C GLU A 57 5.42 -5.96 -15.79
N MET A 58 4.47 -5.62 -16.68
CA MET A 58 3.20 -5.01 -16.26
C MET A 58 2.40 -5.92 -15.34
N THR A 59 2.39 -7.22 -15.61
CA THR A 59 1.70 -8.21 -14.78
C THR A 59 2.33 -8.27 -13.39
N ASP A 60 3.66 -8.29 -13.30
CA ASP A 60 4.41 -8.34 -12.05
C ASP A 60 4.20 -7.06 -11.22
N VAL A 61 4.25 -5.88 -11.85
CA VAL A 61 3.98 -4.60 -11.19
C VAL A 61 2.55 -4.56 -10.66
N ALA A 62 1.57 -5.00 -11.46
CA ALA A 62 0.17 -5.04 -11.03
C ALA A 62 -0.06 -6.02 -9.87
N ASP A 63 0.51 -7.23 -9.93
CA ASP A 63 0.38 -8.23 -8.87
C ASP A 63 1.07 -7.77 -7.58
N LEU A 64 2.28 -7.20 -7.66
CA LEU A 64 2.98 -6.66 -6.50
C LEU A 64 2.20 -5.53 -5.84
N ALA A 65 1.67 -4.59 -6.62
CA ALA A 65 0.88 -3.48 -6.12
C ALA A 65 -0.40 -3.98 -5.43
N LEU A 66 -1.16 -4.87 -6.09
CA LEU A 66 -2.40 -5.43 -5.54
C LEU A 66 -2.15 -6.27 -4.30
N ARG A 67 -1.12 -7.13 -4.28
CA ARG A 67 -0.78 -7.94 -3.09
C ARG A 67 -0.33 -7.07 -1.93
N ARG A 68 0.40 -5.98 -2.19
CA ARG A 68 0.77 -5.02 -1.15
C ARG A 68 -0.47 -4.35 -0.57
N MET A 69 -1.33 -3.79 -1.42
CA MET A 69 -2.60 -3.19 -0.98
C MET A 69 -3.42 -4.20 -0.17
N ALA A 70 -3.56 -5.42 -0.66
CA ALA A 70 -4.31 -6.49 -0.01
C ALA A 70 -3.78 -6.82 1.40
N ARG A 71 -2.46 -6.93 1.56
CA ARG A 71 -1.86 -7.17 2.88
C ARG A 71 -2.14 -6.03 3.85
N GLU A 72 -2.02 -4.79 3.40
CA GLU A 72 -2.26 -3.63 4.27
C GLU A 72 -3.75 -3.46 4.62
N ILE A 73 -4.65 -3.67 3.66
CA ILE A 73 -6.11 -3.61 3.86
C ILE A 73 -6.58 -4.71 4.81
N ARG A 74 -6.02 -5.92 4.75
CA ARG A 74 -6.35 -6.99 5.71
C ARG A 74 -6.02 -6.61 7.16
N ALA A 75 -5.06 -5.71 7.34
CA ALA A 75 -4.67 -5.17 8.64
C ALA A 75 -5.31 -3.81 8.90
N SER A 76 -6.53 -3.56 8.42
CA SER A 76 -7.28 -2.34 8.73
C SER A 76 -8.03 -2.47 10.04
N LEU A 77 -8.16 -1.35 10.75
CA LEU A 77 -9.05 -1.19 11.88
C LEU A 77 -10.49 -1.48 11.42
N PRO A 78 -11.25 -2.32 12.14
CA PRO A 78 -12.66 -2.59 11.87
C PRO A 78 -13.43 -1.30 11.60
N ASN A 79 -14.26 -1.29 10.55
CA ASN A 79 -15.09 -0.14 10.16
C ASN A 79 -14.32 1.15 9.81
N SER A 80 -13.01 1.07 9.51
CA SER A 80 -12.22 2.22 9.05
C SER A 80 -12.04 2.31 7.53
N THR A 81 -12.26 1.21 6.79
CA THR A 81 -12.07 1.22 5.34
C THR A 81 -13.15 2.06 4.65
N ARG A 82 -12.76 3.12 3.95
CA ARG A 82 -13.66 3.98 3.17
C ARG A 82 -13.07 4.31 1.81
N VAL A 83 -13.95 4.45 0.82
CA VAL A 83 -13.59 4.86 -0.54
C VAL A 83 -14.26 6.17 -0.88
N ASN A 84 -13.50 7.06 -1.51
CA ASN A 84 -13.99 8.31 -2.07
C ASN A 84 -13.57 8.43 -3.53
N ASN A 85 -14.43 8.96 -4.39
CA ASN A 85 -14.13 9.19 -5.80
C ASN A 85 -14.42 10.65 -6.14
N VAL A 86 -13.37 11.38 -6.53
CA VAL A 86 -13.45 12.82 -6.83
C VAL A 86 -12.70 13.11 -8.11
N GLY A 87 -13.39 13.69 -9.09
CA GLY A 87 -12.78 14.06 -10.38
C GLY A 87 -12.16 12.89 -11.14
N GLY A 88 -12.70 11.67 -11.00
CA GLY A 88 -12.16 10.46 -11.64
C GLY A 88 -10.93 9.86 -10.93
N VAL A 89 -10.54 10.41 -9.78
CA VAL A 89 -9.50 9.85 -8.92
C VAL A 89 -10.14 9.08 -7.78
N VAL A 90 -9.68 7.85 -7.57
CA VAL A 90 -10.16 6.97 -6.50
C VAL A 90 -9.22 7.04 -5.32
N PHE A 91 -9.75 7.28 -4.13
CA PHE A 91 -9.03 7.28 -2.86
C PHE A 91 -9.59 6.16 -1.99
N LEU A 92 -8.76 5.19 -1.64
CA LEU A 92 -9.06 4.20 -0.61
C LEU A 92 -8.29 4.59 0.65
N GLU A 93 -9.02 4.86 1.73
CA GLU A 93 -8.46 5.25 3.02
C GLU A 93 -8.85 4.22 4.08
N PHE A 94 -7.92 3.90 4.97
CA PHE A 94 -8.16 3.01 6.10
C PHE A 94 -7.17 3.32 7.23
N ILE A 95 -7.48 2.91 8.44
CA ILE A 95 -6.58 3.04 9.59
C ILE A 95 -5.86 1.71 9.78
N PRO A 96 -4.52 1.62 9.68
CA PRO A 96 -3.82 0.36 9.84
C PRO A 96 -3.74 -0.05 11.33
N THR A 97 -3.95 -1.33 11.62
CA THR A 97 -3.71 -1.97 12.91
C THR A 97 -2.36 -2.70 12.90
N TYR A 98 -1.59 -2.56 13.97
CA TYR A 98 -0.30 -3.26 14.12
C TYR A 98 -0.35 -4.36 15.18
N ARG A 99 -1.03 -4.07 16.29
CA ARG A 99 -1.17 -4.95 17.45
C ARG A 99 -2.53 -4.72 18.09
N GLY A 100 -2.86 -5.53 19.08
CA GLY A 100 -4.03 -5.34 19.93
C GLY A 100 -3.90 -6.25 21.15
N GLY A 101 -4.80 -6.08 22.09
CA GLY A 101 -4.81 -6.87 23.31
C GLY A 101 -6.11 -6.72 24.05
N ARG A 102 -6.22 -7.42 25.18
CA ARG A 102 -7.30 -7.23 26.13
C ARG A 102 -6.83 -6.25 27.21
N TYR A 103 -7.60 -5.19 27.45
CA TYR A 103 -7.34 -4.31 28.59
C TYR A 103 -7.91 -4.95 29.85
N LEU A 104 -7.29 -4.64 31.00
CA LEU A 104 -7.82 -5.04 32.29
C LEU A 104 -9.12 -4.26 32.54
N SER A 105 -10.18 -4.99 32.86
CA SER A 105 -11.50 -4.44 33.14
C SER A 105 -11.77 -4.42 34.65
N VAL A 106 -12.77 -3.64 35.08
CA VAL A 106 -13.16 -3.64 36.51
C VAL A 106 -13.83 -4.98 36.87
N GLU A 107 -14.42 -5.64 35.89
CA GLU A 107 -15.07 -6.95 36.00
C GLU A 107 -14.06 -8.09 36.23
N ASP A 108 -12.80 -7.91 35.84
CA ASP A 108 -11.73 -8.90 36.12
C ASP A 108 -11.40 -9.00 37.61
N ASN A 109 -11.77 -7.99 38.40
CA ASN A 109 -11.66 -7.96 39.87
C ASN A 109 -10.27 -8.40 40.39
N THR A 110 -9.20 -7.90 39.76
CA THR A 110 -7.82 -8.23 40.15
C THR A 110 -7.34 -7.35 41.30
N THR A 111 -6.44 -7.88 42.12
CA THR A 111 -5.78 -7.13 43.21
C THR A 111 -4.63 -6.27 42.75
N THR A 112 -4.13 -6.51 41.53
CA THR A 112 -3.03 -5.78 40.90
C THR A 112 -3.43 -5.27 39.52
N GLY A 113 -2.83 -4.15 39.12
CA GLY A 113 -3.10 -3.50 37.84
C GLY A 113 -4.15 -2.41 37.90
N THR A 114 -4.20 -1.65 36.81
CA THR A 114 -5.08 -0.50 36.66
C THR A 114 -6.11 -0.82 35.59
N PRO A 115 -7.39 -1.06 35.94
CA PRO A 115 -8.44 -1.22 34.93
C PRO A 115 -8.59 0.02 34.05
N LEU A 116 -8.93 -0.18 32.78
CA LEU A 116 -9.28 0.94 31.91
C LEU A 116 -10.57 1.60 32.41
N SER A 117 -10.51 2.88 32.75
CA SER A 117 -11.67 3.63 33.19
C SER A 117 -12.42 4.26 32.02
N PHE A 118 -13.73 4.05 32.01
CA PHE A 118 -14.67 4.70 31.08
C PHE A 118 -15.51 5.80 31.74
N THR A 119 -15.22 6.15 32.99
CA THR A 119 -15.96 7.16 33.76
C THR A 119 -15.05 8.26 34.31
N ASN A 120 -13.78 7.96 34.57
CA ASN A 120 -12.80 8.92 35.06
C ASN A 120 -12.07 9.61 33.88
N GLY A 121 -12.41 10.88 33.65
CA GLY A 121 -11.80 11.73 32.61
C GLY A 121 -10.32 12.06 32.81
N ALA A 122 -9.75 11.79 33.99
CA ALA A 122 -8.33 12.01 34.30
C ALA A 122 -7.48 10.72 34.25
N ALA A 123 -8.09 9.54 34.10
CA ALA A 123 -7.37 8.27 34.07
C ALA A 123 -6.66 8.04 32.73
N THR A 124 -5.34 8.19 32.70
CA THR A 124 -4.53 8.17 31.47
C THR A 124 -3.66 6.92 31.32
N SER A 125 -3.99 5.85 32.04
CA SER A 125 -3.30 4.57 31.90
C SER A 125 -4.21 3.39 32.18
N PHE A 126 -3.87 2.24 31.60
CA PHE A 126 -4.51 0.97 31.89
C PHE A 126 -3.51 -0.19 31.79
N SER A 127 -3.78 -1.28 32.49
CA SER A 127 -3.01 -2.51 32.42
C SER A 127 -3.55 -3.46 31.36
N VAL A 128 -2.66 -4.22 30.75
CA VAL A 128 -2.97 -5.18 29.68
C VAL A 128 -3.03 -6.59 30.26
N VAL A 129 -4.06 -7.34 29.87
CA VAL A 129 -4.20 -8.75 30.24
C VAL A 129 -3.28 -9.60 29.35
N GLY A 130 -2.31 -10.27 29.98
CA GLY A 130 -1.28 -11.05 29.31
C GLY A 130 -0.04 -10.24 28.91
N ALA A 131 1.02 -10.94 28.53
CA ALA A 131 2.26 -10.30 28.10
C ALA A 131 2.14 -9.86 26.64
N ASN A 132 2.02 -8.55 26.40
CA ASN A 132 2.18 -7.98 25.07
C ASN A 132 3.56 -7.33 24.96
N ALA A 133 4.22 -7.47 23.81
CA ALA A 133 5.53 -6.88 23.58
C ALA A 133 5.46 -5.36 23.81
N ALA A 134 6.50 -4.80 24.45
CA ALA A 134 6.58 -3.37 24.74
C ALA A 134 6.30 -2.54 23.48
N MET A 135 5.34 -1.62 23.57
CA MET A 135 5.07 -0.67 22.51
C MET A 135 6.18 0.38 22.58
N ALA A 136 7.06 0.43 21.57
CA ALA A 136 8.14 1.42 21.56
C ALA A 136 7.55 2.84 21.52
N PRO A 137 7.86 3.71 22.50
CA PRO A 137 7.50 5.12 22.42
C PRO A 137 8.37 5.75 21.32
N GLY A 138 7.75 6.09 20.18
CA GLY A 138 8.48 6.71 19.05
C GLY A 138 7.82 6.55 17.68
N GLY A 139 6.91 5.57 17.52
CA GLY A 139 6.02 5.50 16.35
C GLY A 139 4.69 6.22 16.60
N PRO A 140 3.93 6.58 15.55
CA PRO A 140 2.55 7.08 15.70
C PRO A 140 1.63 5.94 16.13
N ASN A 141 1.75 5.55 17.40
CA ASN A 141 0.99 4.47 18.03
C ASN A 141 -0.21 5.12 18.72
N TYR A 142 -1.40 4.87 18.19
CA TYR A 142 -2.66 5.24 18.83
C TYR A 142 -3.36 3.99 19.32
N ILE A 143 -4.27 4.17 20.28
CA ILE A 143 -5.13 3.12 20.79
C ILE A 143 -6.53 3.46 20.32
N ALA A 144 -7.12 2.56 19.54
CA ALA A 144 -8.54 2.60 19.21
C ALA A 144 -9.27 1.56 20.05
N ILE A 145 -10.45 1.91 20.54
CA ILE A 145 -11.32 1.00 21.30
C ILE A 145 -12.68 0.98 20.63
N TYR A 146 -13.17 -0.24 20.36
CA TYR A 146 -14.52 -0.49 19.88
C TYR A 146 -14.95 0.41 18.71
N ASN A 147 -14.18 0.37 17.60
CA ASN A 147 -14.46 1.22 16.43
C ASN A 147 -15.66 0.72 15.62
N LEU A 148 -16.78 1.42 15.75
CA LEU A 148 -18.00 1.17 15.00
C LEU A 148 -18.09 2.02 13.73
N GLY A 149 -17.25 3.05 13.62
CA GLY A 149 -17.20 3.97 12.49
C GLY A 149 -18.21 5.12 12.60
N ALA A 150 -18.36 5.87 11.51
CA ALA A 150 -19.18 7.07 11.47
C ALA A 150 -20.67 6.79 11.78
N GLY A 151 -21.31 7.74 12.46
CA GLY A 151 -22.72 7.67 12.85
C GLY A 151 -22.98 7.03 14.23
N PHE A 152 -21.94 6.50 14.87
CA PHE A 152 -21.97 6.08 16.27
C PHE A 152 -21.25 7.11 17.14
N GLN A 153 -21.90 7.51 18.23
CA GLN A 153 -21.32 8.45 19.19
C GLN A 153 -20.12 7.80 19.88
N ASP A 154 -18.99 8.51 19.99
CA ASP A 154 -17.71 8.05 20.58
C ASP A 154 -17.21 6.67 20.13
N ALA A 155 -17.43 6.32 18.87
CA ALA A 155 -16.96 5.06 18.32
C ALA A 155 -16.35 5.22 16.92
N ASP A 156 -15.94 6.45 16.57
CA ASP A 156 -15.30 6.77 15.30
C ASP A 156 -13.87 7.28 15.49
N ALA A 157 -12.92 6.48 14.99
CA ALA A 157 -11.50 6.75 15.06
C ALA A 157 -11.08 7.90 14.12
N TYR A 158 -11.80 8.14 13.01
CA TYR A 158 -11.53 9.30 12.15
C TYR A 158 -11.95 10.61 12.82
N ALA A 159 -12.97 10.56 13.67
CA ALA A 159 -13.36 11.68 14.54
C ALA A 159 -12.48 11.79 15.81
N ALA A 160 -11.50 10.90 15.98
CA ALA A 160 -10.68 10.75 17.18
C ALA A 160 -11.48 10.62 18.50
N SER A 161 -12.72 10.11 18.39
CA SER A 161 -13.68 10.05 19.50
C SER A 161 -13.51 8.80 20.38
N ASN A 162 -12.93 7.75 19.82
CA ASN A 162 -12.53 6.52 20.50
C ASN A 162 -11.04 6.22 20.28
N LEU A 163 -10.23 7.28 20.22
CA LEU A 163 -8.82 7.22 19.90
C LEU A 163 -7.99 7.94 20.96
N ALA A 164 -6.90 7.33 21.39
CA ALA A 164 -5.92 7.95 22.29
C ALA A 164 -4.50 7.81 21.72
N ARG A 165 -3.62 8.77 22.01
CA ARG A 165 -2.21 8.73 21.63
C ARG A 165 -1.41 8.03 22.73
N VAL A 166 -0.60 7.03 22.39
CA VAL A 166 0.26 6.35 23.36
C VAL A 166 1.39 7.29 23.79
N THR A 167 1.59 7.45 25.10
CA THR A 167 2.66 8.27 25.68
C THR A 167 3.75 7.42 26.32
N GLY A 168 3.46 6.17 26.68
CA GLY A 168 4.45 5.24 27.19
C GLY A 168 3.90 3.83 27.38
N SER A 169 4.80 2.85 27.50
CA SER A 169 4.49 1.48 27.88
C SER A 169 5.56 1.01 28.85
N ALA A 170 5.14 0.54 30.03
CA ALA A 170 6.02 0.00 31.06
C ALA A 170 5.62 -1.44 31.38
N ILE A 171 6.59 -2.27 31.76
CA ILE A 171 6.35 -3.63 32.25
C ILE A 171 6.99 -3.72 33.63
N ALA A 172 6.18 -4.00 34.64
CA ALA A 172 6.62 -4.21 36.02
C ALA A 172 5.88 -5.41 36.62
N ALA A 173 6.60 -6.29 37.32
CA ALA A 173 6.02 -7.51 37.91
C ALA A 173 5.18 -8.35 36.92
N SER A 174 5.66 -8.49 35.68
CA SER A 174 4.97 -9.19 34.58
C SER A 174 3.63 -8.60 34.14
N LEU A 175 3.31 -7.38 34.58
CA LEU A 175 2.13 -6.64 34.15
C LEU A 175 2.55 -5.46 33.27
N GLN A 176 1.97 -5.39 32.08
CA GLN A 176 2.19 -4.26 31.18
C GLN A 176 1.16 -3.17 31.48
N THR A 177 1.62 -1.94 31.61
CA THR A 177 0.77 -0.75 31.72
C THR A 177 1.05 0.19 30.55
N ILE A 178 0.00 0.59 29.86
CA ILE A 178 0.06 1.56 28.76
C ILE A 178 -0.45 2.90 29.28
N SER A 179 0.35 3.94 29.06
CA SER A 179 -0.04 5.33 29.32
C SER A 179 -0.40 6.00 27.99
N PHE A 180 -1.41 6.87 28.03
CA PHE A 180 -1.94 7.54 26.86
C PHE A 180 -2.38 8.98 27.17
N SER A 181 -2.70 9.73 26.12
CA SER A 181 -3.30 11.06 26.21
C SER A 181 -4.34 11.22 25.11
N ALA A 182 -5.16 12.27 25.20
CA ALA A 182 -5.91 12.74 24.04
C ALA A 182 -4.98 12.99 22.84
N VAL A 183 -5.51 12.82 21.64
CA VAL A 183 -4.80 13.11 20.40
C VAL A 183 -4.57 14.62 20.28
N PRO A 184 -3.34 15.09 20.04
CA PRO A 184 -3.03 16.52 20.01
C PRO A 184 -3.65 17.20 18.78
N ALA A 185 -3.96 18.50 18.91
CA ALA A 185 -4.59 19.29 17.84
C ALA A 185 -3.81 19.25 16.50
N SER A 186 -2.48 19.16 16.54
CA SER A 186 -1.62 19.05 15.35
C SER A 186 -1.82 17.77 14.54
N GLU A 187 -2.44 16.74 15.13
CA GLU A 187 -2.70 15.44 14.51
C GLU A 187 -4.21 15.26 14.20
N LEU A 188 -5.02 16.30 14.38
CA LEU A 188 -6.45 16.33 14.10
C LEU A 188 -6.75 17.26 12.91
N GLY A 189 -7.71 16.88 12.07
CA GLY A 189 -8.13 17.65 10.90
C GLY A 189 -9.64 17.56 10.66
N GLY A 190 -10.12 18.27 9.64
CA GLY A 190 -11.51 18.15 9.20
C GLY A 190 -12.56 18.59 10.23
N GLY A 191 -12.21 19.54 11.10
CA GLY A 191 -13.12 20.05 12.14
C GLY A 191 -13.12 19.26 13.45
N ASN A 192 -12.27 18.23 13.58
CA ASN A 192 -12.06 17.55 14.85
C ASN A 192 -11.53 18.51 15.92
N ALA A 193 -12.02 18.35 17.15
CA ALA A 193 -11.52 19.03 18.33
C ALA A 193 -10.76 18.04 19.23
N VAL A 194 -9.77 18.55 19.97
CA VAL A 194 -9.11 17.77 21.03
C VAL A 194 -10.15 17.41 22.08
N SER A 195 -10.12 16.16 22.56
CA SER A 195 -10.99 15.76 23.67
C SER A 195 -10.80 16.70 24.86
N PRO A 196 -11.87 17.20 25.48
CA PRO A 196 -11.78 18.06 26.66
C PRO A 196 -11.28 17.30 27.89
N LEU A 197 -11.25 15.96 27.83
CA LEU A 197 -10.79 15.08 28.90
C LEU A 197 -9.39 14.55 28.57
N ALA A 198 -8.57 14.35 29.60
CA ALA A 198 -7.28 13.69 29.44
C ALA A 198 -7.45 12.23 28.98
N ASN A 199 -8.52 11.58 29.46
CA ASN A 199 -9.00 10.28 29.00
C ASN A 199 -10.11 10.43 27.96
N PRO A 200 -9.83 10.24 26.65
CA PRO A 200 -10.85 10.37 25.62
C PRO A 200 -11.90 9.24 25.64
N PHE A 201 -11.66 8.14 26.35
CA PHE A 201 -12.62 7.02 26.44
C PHE A 201 -13.66 7.21 27.54
N ALA A 202 -13.47 8.20 28.41
CA ALA A 202 -14.36 8.42 29.54
C ALA A 202 -15.61 9.19 29.13
N VAL A 203 -16.76 8.73 29.62
CA VAL A 203 -18.00 9.50 29.69
C VAL A 203 -18.23 9.82 31.17
N PRO A 204 -17.88 11.04 31.64
CA PRO A 204 -18.06 11.43 33.03
C PRO A 204 -19.52 11.31 33.45
N VAL A 205 -19.75 10.99 34.73
CA VAL A 205 -21.10 10.81 35.31
C VAL A 205 -21.96 12.07 35.16
N ASN A 206 -21.33 13.24 35.06
CA ASN A 206 -21.95 14.55 34.84
C ASN A 206 -21.77 15.09 33.41
N ALA A 207 -21.55 14.22 32.42
CA ALA A 207 -21.46 14.63 31.02
C ALA A 207 -22.73 15.37 30.59
N ALA A 208 -22.56 16.45 29.80
CA ALA A 208 -23.68 17.23 29.28
C ALA A 208 -24.68 16.40 28.44
N THR A 209 -24.22 15.27 27.89
CA THR A 209 -25.03 14.26 27.20
C THR A 209 -24.84 12.89 27.85
N PRO A 210 -25.65 12.54 28.88
CA PRO A 210 -25.57 11.24 29.54
C PRO A 210 -25.81 10.09 28.56
N ARG A 211 -24.91 9.11 28.56
CA ARG A 211 -24.97 7.91 27.70
C ARG A 211 -24.11 6.80 28.28
N PRO A 212 -24.36 5.53 27.94
CA PRO A 212 -23.45 4.46 28.30
C PRO A 212 -22.09 4.65 27.61
N PRO A 213 -20.97 4.36 28.28
CA PRO A 213 -19.68 4.32 27.63
C PRO A 213 -19.60 3.17 26.63
N ASN A 214 -18.86 3.38 25.54
CA ASN A 214 -18.58 2.37 24.54
C ASN A 214 -17.45 1.44 25.00
N THR A 215 -17.76 0.58 25.97
CA THR A 215 -16.84 -0.49 26.37
C THR A 215 -16.81 -1.56 25.28
N SER A 216 -15.62 -2.07 24.96
CA SER A 216 -15.50 -3.21 24.05
C SER A 216 -16.11 -4.44 24.74
N PRO A 217 -17.07 -5.16 24.13
CA PRO A 217 -17.68 -6.35 24.72
C PRO A 217 -16.66 -7.43 25.12
N ASP A 218 -15.64 -7.65 24.28
CA ASP A 218 -14.54 -8.58 24.53
C ASP A 218 -13.35 -7.92 25.27
N GLN A 219 -13.54 -6.67 25.73
CA GLN A 219 -12.55 -5.87 26.44
C GLN A 219 -11.25 -5.67 25.65
N ARG A 220 -11.37 -5.50 24.34
CA ARG A 220 -10.24 -5.39 23.41
C ARG A 220 -9.90 -3.95 23.08
N PHE A 221 -8.61 -3.73 22.82
CA PHE A 221 -8.08 -2.52 22.20
C PHE A 221 -7.22 -2.87 20.99
N GLN A 222 -7.15 -1.95 20.04
CA GLN A 222 -6.27 -2.04 18.88
C GLN A 222 -5.22 -0.95 18.92
N VAL A 223 -3.99 -1.32 18.60
CA VAL A 223 -2.89 -0.39 18.34
C VAL A 223 -2.92 -0.04 16.88
N VAL A 224 -3.14 1.23 16.57
CA VAL A 224 -3.29 1.72 15.21
C VAL A 224 -2.26 2.75 14.84
N GLY A 225 -2.01 2.88 13.54
CA GLY A 225 -1.26 3.97 12.94
C GLY A 225 -2.17 5.11 12.48
N ARG A 226 -1.54 6.11 11.86
CA ARG A 226 -2.28 7.14 11.11
C ARG A 226 -2.95 6.54 9.88
N PRO A 227 -4.03 7.16 9.38
CA PRO A 227 -4.71 6.69 8.19
C PRO A 227 -3.75 6.54 7.00
N VAL A 228 -3.87 5.44 6.28
CA VAL A 228 -3.14 5.18 5.02
C VAL A 228 -4.10 5.41 3.87
N ILE A 229 -3.60 6.04 2.81
CA ILE A 229 -4.38 6.39 1.63
C ILE A 229 -3.72 5.79 0.40
N PHE A 230 -4.48 5.02 -0.37
CA PHE A 230 -4.13 4.70 -1.74
C PHE A 230 -4.86 5.65 -2.68
N ARG A 231 -4.11 6.43 -3.45
CA ARG A 231 -4.63 7.29 -4.50
C ARG A 231 -4.40 6.60 -5.83
N CYS A 232 -5.46 6.27 -6.55
CA CYS A 232 -5.37 5.85 -7.92
C CYS A 232 -5.95 6.89 -8.89
N GLN A 233 -5.12 7.33 -9.82
CA GLN A 233 -5.49 8.18 -10.93
C GLN A 233 -5.18 7.44 -12.22
N GLY A 234 -6.22 6.94 -12.90
CA GLY A 234 -6.07 6.35 -14.24
C GLY A 234 -5.92 7.43 -15.31
N ASN A 235 -5.19 7.12 -16.38
CA ASN A 235 -5.18 7.91 -17.61
C ASN A 235 -5.25 6.97 -18.81
N ALA A 236 -6.20 7.20 -19.71
CA ALA A 236 -6.41 6.39 -20.91
C ALA A 236 -5.15 6.22 -21.78
N THR A 237 -4.15 7.11 -21.67
CA THR A 237 -2.88 7.00 -22.38
C THR A 237 -1.84 6.11 -21.69
N GLY A 238 -2.16 5.50 -20.55
CA GLY A 238 -1.21 4.71 -19.76
C GLY A 238 -0.16 5.58 -19.08
N THR A 239 -0.53 6.76 -18.60
CA THR A 239 0.36 7.69 -17.85
C THR A 239 -0.14 7.94 -16.42
N GLY A 240 -1.20 7.25 -16.01
CA GLY A 240 -1.74 7.35 -14.67
C GLY A 240 -0.83 6.73 -13.61
N THR A 241 -1.17 6.96 -12.35
CA THR A 241 -0.36 6.51 -11.20
C THR A 241 -1.21 5.97 -10.08
N LEU A 242 -0.66 4.98 -9.37
CA LEU A 242 -1.14 4.49 -8.09
C LEU A 242 -0.08 4.85 -7.04
N THR A 243 -0.46 5.65 -6.04
CA THR A 243 0.42 6.06 -4.95
C THR A 243 -0.14 5.68 -3.59
N ARG A 244 0.77 5.48 -2.63
CA ARG A 244 0.46 5.25 -1.22
C ARG A 244 1.00 6.40 -0.38
N SER A 245 0.16 7.01 0.43
CA SER A 245 0.56 8.03 1.40
C SER A 245 0.01 7.73 2.79
N VAL A 246 0.49 8.47 3.78
CA VAL A 246 -0.02 8.44 5.15
C VAL A 246 -0.61 9.81 5.44
N ALA A 247 -1.83 9.86 5.97
CA ALA A 247 -2.51 11.09 6.31
C ALA A 247 -1.76 11.86 7.41
N ALA A 248 -1.76 13.18 7.30
CA ALA A 248 -1.20 14.07 8.31
C ALA A 248 -2.14 14.26 9.53
N SER A 249 -3.35 13.71 9.52
CA SER A 249 -4.24 13.82 10.68
C SER A 249 -5.35 12.78 10.61
N PHE A 250 -6.01 12.58 11.76
CA PHE A 250 -7.32 11.94 11.80
C PHE A 250 -8.38 13.00 11.47
N SER A 251 -9.20 12.69 10.46
CA SER A 251 -10.23 13.59 9.94
C SER A 251 -11.48 12.80 9.55
N PRO A 252 -12.69 13.22 9.98
CA PRO A 252 -13.93 12.61 9.55
C PRO A 252 -14.16 12.86 8.06
N VAL A 253 -13.60 13.94 7.52
CA VAL A 253 -13.59 14.23 6.08
C VAL A 253 -12.50 13.38 5.41
N PRO A 254 -12.84 12.55 4.39
CA PRO A 254 -11.88 11.77 3.63
C PRO A 254 -10.80 12.63 2.99
N SER A 255 -9.54 12.26 3.22
CA SER A 255 -8.38 13.00 2.72
C SER A 255 -8.18 12.77 1.22
N GLN A 256 -7.77 13.83 0.51
CA GLN A 256 -7.56 13.82 -0.94
C GLN A 256 -6.14 14.32 -1.26
N PRO A 257 -5.10 13.53 -0.95
CA PRO A 257 -3.72 13.94 -1.17
C PRO A 257 -3.46 14.18 -2.67
N ALA A 258 -2.60 15.16 -2.96
CA ALA A 258 -2.09 15.40 -4.32
C ALA A 258 -1.19 14.23 -4.78
N THR A 259 -0.97 14.12 -6.09
CA THR A 259 -0.17 13.03 -6.68
C THR A 259 1.25 12.94 -6.11
N ALA A 260 1.88 14.08 -5.80
CA ALA A 260 3.25 14.14 -5.25
C ALA A 260 3.36 13.76 -3.76
N ALA A 261 2.23 13.58 -3.05
CA ALA A 261 2.22 13.41 -1.59
C ALA A 261 2.46 11.95 -1.13
N GLY A 262 2.83 11.03 -2.02
CA GLY A 262 2.94 9.60 -1.71
C GLY A 262 4.05 8.88 -2.47
N VAL A 263 4.27 7.63 -2.08
CA VAL A 263 5.21 6.71 -2.72
C VAL A 263 4.52 6.01 -3.89
N LEU A 264 5.17 5.97 -5.05
CA LEU A 264 4.68 5.29 -6.24
C LEU A 264 4.61 3.77 -6.00
N LEU A 265 3.46 3.18 -6.27
CA LEU A 265 3.25 1.72 -6.26
C LEU A 265 3.18 1.14 -7.66
N ALA A 266 2.53 1.84 -8.58
CA ALA A 266 2.47 1.48 -9.99
C ALA A 266 2.41 2.75 -10.85
N ASN A 267 3.16 2.75 -11.95
CA ASN A 267 3.03 3.69 -13.04
C ASN A 267 2.17 3.09 -14.15
N ASN A 268 1.91 3.92 -15.17
CA ASN A 268 1.17 3.56 -16.36
C ASN A 268 -0.23 3.01 -16.12
N VAL A 269 -0.90 3.54 -15.11
CA VAL A 269 -2.27 3.14 -14.77
C VAL A 269 -3.23 3.69 -15.81
N VAL A 270 -3.98 2.80 -16.46
CA VAL A 270 -5.04 3.16 -17.42
C VAL A 270 -6.34 3.40 -16.68
N ALA A 271 -6.69 2.49 -15.78
CA ALA A 271 -7.91 2.55 -14.98
C ALA A 271 -7.72 1.85 -13.64
N CYS A 272 -8.47 2.32 -12.65
CA CYS A 272 -8.65 1.64 -11.37
C CYS A 272 -10.12 1.61 -11.02
N ASN A 273 -10.55 0.49 -10.45
CA ASN A 273 -11.82 0.40 -9.76
C ASN A 273 -11.58 -0.17 -8.37
N ILE A 274 -12.06 0.52 -7.34
CA ILE A 274 -12.03 0.06 -5.95
C ILE A 274 -13.46 0.09 -5.45
N SER A 275 -13.96 -1.07 -5.03
CA SER A 275 -15.28 -1.20 -4.43
C SER A 275 -15.15 -1.73 -3.00
N VAL A 276 -16.00 -1.23 -2.11
CA VAL A 276 -16.18 -1.78 -0.76
C VAL A 276 -17.64 -2.22 -0.69
N GLY A 277 -17.87 -3.52 -0.76
CA GLY A 277 -19.19 -4.11 -0.59
C GLY A 277 -19.59 -4.00 0.88
N THR A 278 -20.65 -3.27 1.18
CA THR A 278 -21.29 -3.29 2.49
C THR A 278 -22.18 -4.52 2.56
N ASN A 279 -21.64 -5.62 3.09
CA ASN A 279 -22.45 -6.81 3.36
C ASN A 279 -23.50 -6.48 4.44
N PRO A 280 -24.69 -7.11 4.41
CA PRO A 280 -25.70 -6.92 5.46
C PRO A 280 -25.16 -7.30 6.85
N ASN A 281 -24.14 -8.17 6.91
CA ASN A 281 -23.31 -8.35 8.09
C ASN A 281 -22.19 -7.31 8.12
N ARG A 282 -22.34 -6.27 8.96
CA ARG A 282 -21.31 -5.23 9.17
C ARG A 282 -20.00 -5.77 9.77
N GLN A 283 -19.96 -7.01 10.26
CA GLN A 283 -18.77 -7.66 10.80
C GLN A 283 -17.79 -8.14 9.73
N SER A 284 -18.15 -8.07 8.44
CA SER A 284 -17.25 -8.39 7.33
C SER A 284 -17.48 -7.42 6.17
N ALA A 285 -16.40 -7.00 5.51
CA ALA A 285 -16.49 -6.26 4.25
C ALA A 285 -15.69 -6.98 3.17
N LEU A 286 -16.17 -6.88 1.92
CA LEU A 286 -15.44 -7.35 0.76
C LEU A 286 -14.90 -6.14 0.00
N VAL A 287 -13.58 -6.04 -0.11
CA VAL A 287 -12.90 -5.01 -0.90
C VAL A 287 -12.48 -5.62 -2.23
N GLY A 288 -13.04 -5.10 -3.33
CA GLY A 288 -12.65 -5.44 -4.69
C GLY A 288 -11.67 -4.41 -5.23
N LEU A 289 -10.52 -4.88 -5.73
CA LEU A 289 -9.52 -4.07 -6.41
C LEU A 289 -9.41 -4.54 -7.85
N THR A 290 -9.57 -3.62 -8.80
CA THR A 290 -9.26 -3.84 -10.22
C THR A 290 -8.25 -2.81 -10.66
N LEU A 291 -7.12 -3.26 -11.20
CA LEU A 291 -6.05 -2.40 -11.71
C LEU A 291 -5.77 -2.75 -13.16
N THR A 292 -5.87 -1.75 -14.03
CA THR A 292 -5.49 -1.87 -15.44
C THR A 292 -4.25 -1.04 -15.69
N LEU A 293 -3.15 -1.69 -16.10
CA LEU A 293 -1.92 -1.04 -16.54
C LEU A 293 -1.86 -1.03 -18.08
N GLY A 294 -1.19 -0.03 -18.64
CA GLY A 294 -1.02 0.12 -20.08
C GLY A 294 0.42 0.40 -20.47
N ARG A 295 0.83 -0.03 -21.66
CA ARG A 295 2.13 0.31 -22.26
C ARG A 295 1.90 0.71 -23.70
N THR A 296 2.54 1.79 -24.13
CA THR A 296 2.52 2.21 -25.54
C THR A 296 3.43 1.29 -26.36
N ARG A 297 2.92 0.77 -27.46
CA ARG A 297 3.69 0.00 -28.42
C ARG A 297 4.34 0.92 -29.47
N PRO A 298 5.42 0.47 -30.14
CA PRO A 298 6.06 1.21 -31.22
C PRO A 298 5.15 1.52 -32.42
N ASP A 299 4.05 0.77 -32.57
CA ASP A 299 3.02 0.95 -33.59
C ASP A 299 1.92 1.96 -33.18
N SER A 300 2.13 2.73 -32.12
CA SER A 300 1.18 3.66 -31.48
C SER A 300 -0.06 3.01 -30.84
N GLY A 301 -0.15 1.68 -30.78
CA GLY A 301 -1.19 0.97 -30.03
C GLY A 301 -0.95 1.00 -28.51
N LEU A 302 -2.02 1.00 -27.73
CA LEU A 302 -1.94 0.79 -26.27
C LEU A 302 -2.19 -0.68 -25.95
N GLU A 303 -1.22 -1.33 -25.33
CA GLU A 303 -1.35 -2.66 -24.78
C GLU A 303 -1.74 -2.58 -23.31
N THR A 304 -2.75 -3.33 -22.88
CA THR A 304 -3.23 -3.28 -21.48
C THR A 304 -3.24 -4.65 -20.83
N VAL A 305 -3.04 -4.65 -19.51
CA VAL A 305 -3.15 -5.80 -18.62
C VAL A 305 -4.07 -5.42 -17.48
N THR A 306 -5.07 -6.25 -17.18
CA THR A 306 -6.01 -6.02 -16.07
C THR A 306 -5.93 -7.15 -15.07
N LEU A 307 -5.71 -6.81 -13.81
CA LEU A 307 -5.75 -7.75 -12.69
C LEU A 307 -6.89 -7.38 -11.74
N VAL A 308 -7.52 -8.41 -11.18
CA VAL A 308 -8.58 -8.29 -10.17
C VAL A 308 -8.14 -9.01 -8.90
N HIS A 309 -8.38 -8.39 -7.74
CA HIS A 309 -8.13 -8.98 -6.44
C HIS A 309 -9.31 -8.71 -5.50
N GLN A 310 -9.69 -9.72 -4.72
CA GLN A 310 -10.75 -9.62 -3.72
C GLN A 310 -10.18 -9.88 -2.32
N ILE A 311 -10.58 -9.04 -1.36
CA ILE A 311 -10.04 -9.06 0.00
C ILE A 311 -11.20 -9.10 0.97
N HIS A 312 -11.19 -10.09 1.86
CA HIS A 312 -12.06 -10.13 3.02
C HIS A 312 -11.45 -9.29 4.13
N VAL A 313 -12.20 -8.31 4.62
CA VAL A 313 -11.83 -7.45 5.75
C VAL A 313 -12.68 -7.82 6.94
N ASN A 314 -12.03 -8.05 8.08
CA ASN A 314 -12.72 -8.31 9.33
C ASN A 314 -13.13 -6.98 9.98
N ASN A 315 -14.43 -6.80 10.21
CA ASN A 315 -15.01 -5.64 10.86
C ASN A 315 -15.59 -5.97 12.25
N THR A 316 -15.09 -7.02 12.92
CA THR A 316 -15.36 -7.25 14.34
C THR A 316 -14.42 -6.37 15.19
N PRO A 317 -14.94 -5.30 15.85
CA PRO A 317 -14.13 -4.37 16.64
C PRO A 317 -13.53 -4.98 17.91
#